data_AF-A0A2E2C6X4-F1
#
_entry.id   AF-A0A2E2C6X4-F1
#
_cell.length_a   1.000
_cell.length_b   1.000
_cell.length_c   1.000
_cell.angle_alpha   90.00
_cell.angle_beta   90.00
_cell.angle_gamma   90.00
#
_symmetry.space_group_name_H-M   'P 1'
#
loop_
_entity.id
_entity.type
_entity.pdbx_description
1 polymer ?
#
loop_
_entity_poly.entity_id
_entity_poly.type
_entity_poly.pdbx_seq_one_letter_code
_entity_poly.pdbx_strand_id
1 'polypeptide(L)'
;MSRRATEGETGFGSDSFLDIVANIVGILIILIVIAGIKMSQAPVMVAENQEVAPTQPQIIDQELEAFLPKIVPEPPQSPVLALEPQEPKPFVPQKPKIIYQQPSQELLDEVQKMEQELVRLDQVMQSRKAGAAEISLKKQEVSGKVLSMVSQVNQKSDQLEQEYRQLLSLVDTTQEAREQLERVVAQSRQVSEPQEQIKELKHRLTPVSQLVTDKEWHFLLSENRVSYVPINELLMELKDQVMKRGSWLAKYREHHGKVGPFRGYTMDYIVERQALSAIDQLSNGGRGGFRVGVSKWEISRSDDIAGEALEQAMQQNSEFFQAITEIGTGSTLTFWVYPDSFELYRSLQKHAHSLGYQVAGRPLPFGVPIAGSPAGTRSAGQ
;
A
#
# COMPACT_ATOMS: atom_id res chain seq x y z
N MET A 1 -8.07 -40.19 -26.24
CA MET A 1 -6.89 -39.30 -26.28
C MET A 1 -7.35 -37.94 -26.81
N SER A 2 -8.10 -37.22 -25.98
CA SER A 2 -7.69 -35.97 -25.32
C SER A 2 -7.51 -34.79 -26.29
N ARG A 3 -8.62 -34.06 -26.52
CA ARG A 3 -8.63 -32.72 -27.10
C ARG A 3 -8.21 -31.74 -26.01
N ARG A 4 -7.13 -31.00 -26.23
CA ARG A 4 -6.75 -29.86 -25.40
C ARG A 4 -6.96 -28.60 -26.25
N ALA A 5 -8.07 -27.92 -25.99
CA ALA A 5 -8.29 -26.55 -26.44
C ALA A 5 -7.50 -25.63 -25.50
N THR A 6 -6.63 -24.80 -26.07
CA THR A 6 -6.07 -23.62 -25.40
C THR A 6 -7.13 -22.52 -25.43
N GLU A 7 -7.80 -22.34 -24.31
CA GLU A 7 -8.70 -21.21 -24.08
C GLU A 7 -7.90 -19.92 -23.85
N GLY A 8 -8.30 -18.92 -24.63
CA GLY A 8 -8.38 -17.49 -24.32
C GLY A 8 -7.61 -16.92 -23.14
N GLU A 9 -6.66 -16.05 -23.47
CA GLU A 9 -6.23 -14.92 -22.63
C GLU A 9 -7.35 -13.89 -22.45
N THR A 10 -8.41 -14.24 -21.71
CA THR A 10 -9.39 -13.29 -21.14
C THR A 10 -9.75 -13.62 -19.68
N GLY A 11 -8.88 -14.31 -18.95
CA GLY A 11 -9.15 -14.76 -17.56
C GLY A 11 -8.58 -13.90 -16.43
N PHE A 12 -7.74 -12.89 -16.71
CA PHE A 12 -6.93 -12.25 -15.66
C PHE A 12 -7.66 -11.17 -14.82
N GLY A 13 -8.96 -10.97 -15.02
CA GLY A 13 -9.72 -9.92 -14.31
C GLY A 13 -10.86 -10.42 -13.43
N SER A 14 -11.53 -11.52 -13.80
CA SER A 14 -12.71 -12.00 -13.08
C SER A 14 -12.38 -12.99 -11.97
N ASP A 15 -11.43 -13.90 -12.19
CA ASP A 15 -11.13 -15.00 -11.24
C ASP A 15 -10.49 -14.44 -9.96
N SER A 16 -9.49 -13.55 -10.10
CA SER A 16 -8.87 -12.89 -8.94
C SER A 16 -9.80 -11.92 -8.21
N PHE A 17 -10.77 -11.27 -8.89
CA PHE A 17 -11.77 -10.44 -8.23
C PHE A 17 -12.76 -11.29 -7.43
N LEU A 18 -13.20 -12.41 -8.00
CA LEU A 18 -14.12 -13.34 -7.35
C LEU A 18 -13.45 -13.99 -6.13
N ASP A 19 -12.16 -14.32 -6.21
CA ASP A 19 -11.35 -14.80 -5.08
C ASP A 19 -11.24 -13.76 -3.95
N ILE A 20 -11.02 -12.49 -4.28
CA ILE A 20 -10.96 -11.39 -3.30
C ILE A 20 -12.32 -11.17 -2.65
N VAL A 21 -13.40 -11.13 -3.43
CA VAL A 21 -14.77 -10.94 -2.92
C VAL A 21 -15.19 -12.15 -2.07
N ALA A 22 -14.90 -13.38 -2.50
CA ALA A 22 -15.20 -14.59 -1.74
C ALA A 22 -14.48 -14.59 -0.38
N ASN A 23 -13.22 -14.15 -0.33
CA ASN A 23 -12.46 -14.06 0.91
C ASN A 23 -13.02 -12.98 1.86
N ILE A 24 -13.39 -11.80 1.32
CA ILE A 24 -14.02 -10.71 2.09
C ILE A 24 -15.37 -11.15 2.66
N VAL A 25 -16.22 -11.78 1.85
CA VAL A 25 -17.54 -12.27 2.28
C VAL A 25 -17.39 -13.38 3.32
N GLY A 26 -16.41 -14.27 3.16
CA GLY A 26 -16.10 -15.32 4.13
C GLY A 26 -15.73 -14.76 5.51
N ILE A 27 -14.86 -13.76 5.56
CA ILE A 27 -14.49 -13.08 6.83
C ILE A 27 -15.71 -12.40 7.46
N LEU A 28 -16.54 -11.73 6.65
CA LEU A 28 -17.77 -11.08 7.13
C LEU A 28 -18.76 -12.05 7.79
N ILE A 29 -18.99 -13.20 7.16
CA ILE A 29 -19.87 -14.24 7.71
C ILE A 29 -19.32 -14.77 9.03
N ILE A 30 -18.02 -15.03 9.10
CA ILE A 30 -17.36 -15.50 10.34
C ILE A 30 -17.52 -14.47 11.46
N LEU A 31 -17.33 -13.18 11.17
CA LEU A 31 -17.48 -12.11 12.17
C LEU A 31 -18.92 -11.96 12.67
N ILE A 32 -19.92 -12.08 11.78
CA ILE A 32 -21.35 -12.03 12.15
C ILE A 32 -21.71 -13.22 13.04
N VAL A 33 -21.23 -14.42 12.70
CA VAL A 33 -21.47 -15.63 13.50
C VAL A 33 -20.80 -15.52 14.88
N ILE A 34 -19.57 -15.03 14.95
CA ILE A 34 -18.86 -14.84 16.23
C ILE A 34 -19.54 -13.76 17.08
N ALA A 35 -20.00 -12.66 16.49
CA ALA A 35 -20.76 -11.63 17.19
C ALA A 35 -22.11 -12.16 17.70
N GLY A 36 -22.80 -12.98 16.90
CA GLY A 36 -24.04 -13.64 17.29
C GLY A 36 -23.85 -14.63 18.45
N ILE A 37 -22.76 -15.41 18.44
CA ILE A 37 -22.41 -16.32 19.54
C ILE A 37 -22.01 -15.54 20.79
N LYS A 38 -21.30 -14.41 20.65
CA LYS A 38 -20.97 -13.55 21.80
C LYS A 38 -22.21 -12.87 22.42
N MET A 39 -23.19 -12.51 21.61
CA MET A 39 -24.43 -11.88 22.09
C MET A 39 -25.37 -12.89 22.75
N SER A 40 -25.36 -14.16 22.34
CA SER A 40 -26.13 -15.22 23.01
C SER A 40 -25.49 -15.74 24.31
N GLN A 41 -24.21 -15.44 24.55
CA GLN A 41 -23.48 -15.80 25.78
C GLN A 41 -23.34 -14.62 26.78
N ALA A 42 -23.90 -13.45 26.46
CA ALA A 42 -23.86 -12.30 27.37
C ALA A 42 -24.86 -12.50 28.53
N PRO A 43 -24.43 -12.47 29.81
CA PRO A 43 -25.37 -12.46 30.93
C PRO A 43 -26.17 -11.16 30.89
N VAL A 44 -27.50 -11.29 30.87
CA VAL A 44 -28.45 -10.18 30.96
C VAL A 44 -28.21 -9.45 32.29
N MET A 45 -27.44 -8.37 32.26
CA MET A 45 -27.40 -7.41 33.35
C MET A 45 -28.61 -6.48 33.20
N VAL A 46 -29.50 -6.59 34.17
CA VAL A 46 -30.63 -5.70 34.38
C VAL A 46 -30.10 -4.27 34.47
N ALA A 47 -30.52 -3.41 33.53
CA ALA A 47 -30.27 -1.99 33.58
C ALA A 47 -31.11 -1.37 34.70
N GLU A 48 -30.47 -1.06 35.83
CA GLU A 48 -31.05 -0.18 36.83
C GLU A 48 -30.76 1.27 36.44
N ASN A 49 -31.84 2.03 36.40
CA ASN A 49 -31.95 3.36 35.88
C ASN A 49 -31.52 4.38 36.97
N GLN A 50 -31.00 5.52 36.51
CA GLN A 50 -30.85 6.81 37.20
C GLN A 50 -29.53 7.11 37.94
N GLU A 51 -28.76 7.96 37.25
CA GLU A 51 -27.82 8.94 37.80
C GLU A 51 -28.55 9.92 38.75
N VAL A 52 -27.98 10.13 39.94
CA VAL A 52 -28.06 11.42 40.65
C VAL A 52 -26.68 11.73 41.25
N ALA A 53 -26.20 12.94 40.97
CA ALA A 53 -24.90 13.49 41.35
C ALA A 53 -24.67 13.55 42.88
N PRO A 54 -23.40 13.58 43.35
CA PRO A 54 -23.07 13.63 44.77
C PRO A 54 -23.26 15.03 45.36
N THR A 55 -24.10 15.13 46.39
CA THR A 55 -24.21 16.33 47.24
C THR A 55 -23.16 16.27 48.34
N GLN A 56 -22.42 17.37 48.51
CA GLN A 56 -21.46 17.61 49.59
C GLN A 56 -22.14 17.62 50.98
N PRO A 57 -21.38 17.35 52.07
CA PRO A 57 -21.91 17.09 53.40
C PRO A 57 -22.47 18.36 54.08
N GLN A 58 -23.68 18.24 54.62
CA GLN A 58 -24.22 19.18 55.60
C GLN A 58 -24.00 18.63 57.01
N ILE A 59 -23.30 19.42 57.82
CA ILE A 59 -23.17 19.27 59.26
C ILE A 59 -24.54 19.59 59.86
N ILE A 60 -25.10 18.68 60.65
CA ILE A 60 -26.23 18.95 61.55
C ILE A 60 -25.83 18.44 62.93
N ASP A 61 -25.15 19.32 63.67
CA ASP A 61 -25.09 19.25 65.13
C ASP A 61 -26.48 19.61 65.65
N GLN A 62 -27.26 18.62 66.10
CA GLN A 62 -28.33 18.75 67.11
C GLN A 62 -29.16 17.46 67.13
N GLU A 63 -28.67 16.39 67.78
CA GLU A 63 -29.55 15.34 68.34
C GLU A 63 -28.80 14.33 69.24
N LEU A 64 -27.80 14.78 70.00
CA LEU A 64 -27.07 13.93 70.96
C LEU A 64 -27.23 14.38 72.42
N GLU A 65 -28.43 14.83 72.81
CA GLU A 65 -28.80 15.08 74.21
C GLU A 65 -29.98 14.21 74.70
N ALA A 66 -30.29 13.11 74.02
CA ALA A 66 -31.38 12.21 74.41
C ALA A 66 -30.95 10.93 75.16
N PHE A 67 -29.64 10.72 75.39
CA PHE A 67 -29.12 9.48 76.01
C PHE A 67 -28.24 9.71 77.25
N LEU A 68 -28.66 10.61 78.13
CA LEU A 68 -28.13 10.65 79.50
C LEU A 68 -29.13 9.99 80.47
N PRO A 69 -28.82 8.83 81.07
CA PRO A 69 -29.64 8.31 82.16
C PRO A 69 -29.55 9.28 83.35
N LYS A 70 -30.70 9.83 83.76
CA LYS A 70 -30.85 10.58 85.01
C LYS A 70 -30.56 9.64 86.18
N ILE A 71 -29.38 9.78 86.77
CA ILE A 71 -29.06 9.20 88.08
C ILE A 71 -29.83 10.02 89.12
N VAL A 72 -30.87 9.42 89.69
CA VAL A 72 -31.55 9.94 90.88
C VAL A 72 -30.74 9.49 92.12
N PRO A 73 -30.33 10.41 93.01
CA PRO A 73 -29.58 10.07 94.20
C PRO A 73 -30.51 9.53 95.30
N GLU A 74 -30.31 8.29 95.72
CA GLU A 74 -30.94 7.71 96.91
C GLU A 74 -29.97 7.82 98.11
N PRO A 75 -30.35 8.52 99.20
CA PRO A 75 -29.49 8.76 100.36
C PRO A 75 -29.37 7.53 101.30
N PRO A 76 -28.38 7.54 102.22
CA PRO A 76 -27.66 6.35 102.67
C PRO A 76 -28.33 5.65 103.86
N GLN A 77 -28.19 4.33 103.94
CA GLN A 77 -28.45 3.59 105.17
C GLN A 77 -27.23 2.78 105.57
N SER A 78 -26.41 3.38 106.43
CA SER A 78 -25.45 2.70 107.29
C SER A 78 -26.18 2.30 108.58
N PRO A 79 -26.19 1.03 108.99
CA PRO A 79 -26.53 0.68 110.35
C PRO A 79 -25.37 1.03 111.27
N VAL A 80 -25.65 2.00 112.14
CA VAL A 80 -24.79 2.47 113.23
C VAL A 80 -24.54 1.33 114.22
N LEU A 81 -23.29 1.23 114.63
CA LEU A 81 -22.75 0.34 115.66
C LEU A 81 -23.43 0.57 117.02
N ALA A 82 -23.96 -0.48 117.66
CA ALA A 82 -24.27 -0.48 119.09
C ALA A 82 -23.18 -1.25 119.83
N LEU A 83 -22.24 -0.52 120.45
CA LEU A 83 -21.24 -1.04 121.37
C LEU A 83 -21.84 -1.02 122.78
N GLU A 84 -21.94 -2.19 123.41
CA GLU A 84 -22.05 -2.30 124.86
C GLU A 84 -20.69 -2.00 125.51
N PRO A 85 -20.63 -1.31 126.68
CA PRO A 85 -19.38 -1.06 127.37
C PRO A 85 -18.89 -2.33 128.06
N GLN A 86 -17.83 -2.96 127.53
CA GLN A 86 -17.06 -3.98 128.26
C GLN A 86 -15.78 -3.37 128.83
N GLU A 87 -15.58 -3.57 130.13
CA GLU A 87 -14.44 -3.14 130.92
C GLU A 87 -13.08 -3.55 130.29
N PRO A 88 -12.05 -2.69 130.33
CA PRO A 88 -10.76 -2.98 129.73
C PRO A 88 -10.03 -4.10 130.48
N LYS A 89 -10.02 -5.31 129.92
CA LYS A 89 -9.04 -6.35 130.26
C LYS A 89 -7.73 -6.04 129.52
N PRO A 90 -6.56 -6.05 130.19
CA PRO A 90 -5.30 -5.69 129.57
C PRO A 90 -4.91 -6.72 128.50
N PHE A 91 -5.00 -6.33 127.23
CA PHE A 91 -4.57 -7.15 126.10
C PHE A 91 -3.11 -6.82 125.74
N VAL A 92 -2.26 -7.82 125.95
CA VAL A 92 -0.83 -7.81 125.63
C VAL A 92 -0.67 -7.72 124.10
N PRO A 93 0.25 -6.90 123.55
CA PRO A 93 0.45 -6.80 122.11
C PRO A 93 0.96 -8.13 121.55
N GLN A 94 0.08 -8.92 120.94
CA GLN A 94 0.48 -10.02 120.09
C GLN A 94 0.88 -9.43 118.74
N LYS A 95 2.18 -9.52 118.40
CA LYS A 95 2.67 -9.26 117.05
C LYS A 95 1.79 -10.07 116.07
N PRO A 96 1.14 -9.46 115.08
CA PRO A 96 0.40 -10.22 114.08
C PRO A 96 1.38 -11.17 113.40
N LYS A 97 1.18 -12.48 113.59
CA LYS A 97 1.78 -13.47 112.70
C LYS A 97 1.11 -13.25 111.35
N ILE A 98 1.80 -12.55 110.45
CA ILE A 98 1.48 -12.56 109.03
C ILE A 98 1.65 -14.02 108.61
N ILE A 99 0.54 -14.74 108.53
CA ILE A 99 0.53 -16.05 107.89
C ILE A 99 0.53 -15.74 106.40
N TYR A 100 1.69 -15.88 105.76
CA TYR A 100 1.74 -16.00 104.31
C TYR A 100 0.99 -17.30 103.98
N GLN A 101 -0.29 -17.20 103.60
CA GLN A 101 -0.94 -18.32 102.92
C GLN A 101 -0.20 -18.47 101.60
N GLN A 102 0.54 -19.57 101.45
CA GLN A 102 1.09 -19.93 100.15
C GLN A 102 -0.10 -20.05 99.18
N PRO A 103 -0.03 -19.43 97.98
CA PRO A 103 -1.10 -19.53 97.00
C PRO A 103 -1.48 -20.99 96.79
N SER A 104 -2.78 -21.30 96.76
CA SER A 104 -3.24 -22.65 96.44
C SER A 104 -2.73 -23.06 95.06
N GLN A 105 -2.36 -24.33 94.90
CA GLN A 105 -1.80 -24.84 93.64
C GLN A 105 -2.73 -24.58 92.45
N GLU A 106 -4.04 -24.61 92.67
CA GLU A 106 -5.07 -24.31 91.66
C GLU A 106 -4.95 -22.88 91.10
N LEU A 107 -4.69 -21.88 91.94
CA LEU A 107 -4.54 -20.49 91.50
C LEU A 107 -3.23 -20.29 90.72
N LEU A 108 -2.17 -21.01 91.07
CA LEU A 108 -0.90 -20.97 90.33
C LEU A 108 -1.06 -21.60 88.93
N ASP A 109 -1.79 -22.72 88.83
CA ASP A 109 -2.09 -23.36 87.55
C ASP A 109 -2.99 -22.48 86.67
N GLU A 110 -3.94 -21.76 87.26
CA GLU A 110 -4.82 -20.83 86.55
C GLU A 110 -4.05 -19.61 86.01
N VAL A 111 -3.15 -19.04 86.82
CA VAL A 111 -2.23 -17.96 86.38
C VAL A 111 -1.35 -18.44 85.23
N GLN A 112 -0.76 -19.64 85.32
CA GLN A 112 0.06 -20.20 84.23
C GLN A 112 -0.73 -20.41 82.93
N LYS A 113 -1.99 -20.87 83.03
CA LYS A 113 -2.87 -20.99 81.85
C LYS A 113 -3.17 -19.64 81.21
N MET A 114 -3.49 -18.63 82.02
CA MET A 114 -3.73 -17.27 81.53
C MET A 114 -2.47 -16.66 80.90
N GLU A 115 -1.28 -16.87 81.49
CA GLU A 115 -0.01 -16.43 80.91
C GLU A 115 0.25 -17.09 79.54
N GLN A 116 -0.01 -18.40 79.41
CA GLN A 116 0.11 -19.09 78.13
C GLN A 116 -0.89 -18.59 77.09
N GLU A 117 -2.11 -18.28 77.51
CA GLU A 117 -3.14 -17.73 76.64
C GLU A 117 -2.81 -16.30 76.17
N LEU A 118 -2.27 -15.46 77.05
CA LEU A 118 -1.75 -14.14 76.69
C LEU A 118 -0.62 -14.22 75.67
N VAL A 119 0.34 -15.14 75.85
CA VAL A 119 1.43 -15.35 74.87
C VAL A 119 0.88 -15.81 73.52
N ARG A 120 -0.10 -16.71 73.50
CA ARG A 120 -0.78 -17.12 72.25
C ARG A 120 -1.50 -15.95 71.58
N LEU A 121 -2.24 -15.16 72.34
CA LEU A 121 -2.95 -14.00 71.82
C LEU A 121 -1.99 -12.96 71.24
N ASP A 122 -0.86 -12.72 71.88
CA ASP A 122 0.17 -11.82 71.36
C ASP A 122 0.76 -12.35 70.05
N GLN A 123 1.07 -13.64 69.96
CA GLN A 123 1.52 -14.26 68.70
C GLN A 123 0.48 -14.14 67.57
N VAL A 124 -0.81 -14.31 67.87
CA VAL A 124 -1.90 -14.13 66.89
C VAL A 124 -2.03 -12.66 66.48
N MET A 125 -1.90 -11.72 67.41
CA MET A 125 -1.91 -10.29 67.11
C MET A 125 -0.72 -9.89 66.23
N GLN A 126 0.48 -10.37 66.55
CA GLN A 126 1.69 -10.10 65.77
C GLN A 126 1.59 -10.66 64.35
N SER A 127 1.12 -11.90 64.19
CA SER A 127 0.92 -12.51 62.86
C SER A 127 -0.16 -11.79 62.04
N ARG A 128 -1.27 -11.39 62.66
CA ARG A 128 -2.30 -10.56 62.01
C ARG A 128 -1.78 -9.19 61.61
N LYS A 129 -0.98 -8.53 62.47
CA LYS A 129 -0.37 -7.23 62.19
C LYS A 129 0.63 -7.33 61.02
N ALA A 130 1.44 -8.39 60.99
CA ALA A 130 2.35 -8.68 59.87
C ALA A 130 1.57 -8.92 58.56
N GLY A 131 0.51 -9.74 58.60
CA GLY A 131 -0.34 -9.99 57.44
C GLY A 131 -1.06 -8.73 56.93
N ALA A 132 -1.55 -7.88 57.84
CA ALA A 132 -2.16 -6.59 57.50
C ALA A 132 -1.15 -5.63 56.83
N ALA A 133 0.10 -5.60 57.30
CA ALA A 133 1.17 -4.82 56.68
C ALA A 133 1.50 -5.33 55.27
N GLU A 134 1.57 -6.64 55.07
CA GLU A 134 1.81 -7.24 53.76
C GLU A 134 0.67 -6.95 52.76
N ILE A 135 -0.60 -7.05 53.20
CA ILE A 135 -1.76 -6.70 52.38
C ILE A 135 -1.75 -5.21 52.02
N SER A 136 -1.38 -4.33 52.95
CA SER A 136 -1.25 -2.89 52.69
C SER A 136 -0.19 -2.59 51.63
N LEU A 137 0.96 -3.26 51.72
CA LEU A 137 2.04 -3.13 50.73
C LEU A 137 1.59 -3.59 49.34
N LYS A 138 0.94 -4.77 49.25
CA LYS A 138 0.38 -5.28 47.98
C LYS A 138 -0.67 -4.34 47.41
N LYS A 139 -1.53 -3.76 48.26
CA LYS A 139 -2.54 -2.77 47.84
C LYS A 139 -1.88 -1.51 47.27
N GLN A 140 -0.82 -1.00 47.92
CA GLN A 140 -0.06 0.14 47.41
C GLN A 140 0.61 -0.18 46.07
N GLU A 141 1.20 -1.36 45.92
CA GLU A 141 1.82 -1.80 44.67
C GLU A 141 0.79 -1.90 43.53
N VAL A 142 -0.36 -2.54 43.77
CA VAL A 142 -1.44 -2.65 42.79
C VAL A 142 -2.01 -1.27 42.46
N SER A 143 -2.22 -0.41 43.46
CA SER A 143 -2.68 0.97 43.23
C SER A 143 -1.69 1.77 42.39
N GLY A 144 -0.38 1.60 42.63
CA GLY A 144 0.66 2.23 41.83
C GLY A 144 0.66 1.74 40.38
N LYS A 145 0.50 0.42 40.17
CA LYS A 145 0.35 -0.15 38.83
C LYS A 145 -0.89 0.37 38.11
N VAL A 146 -2.05 0.40 38.76
CA VAL A 146 -3.29 0.94 38.19
C VAL A 146 -3.12 2.40 37.82
N LEU A 147 -2.55 3.23 38.70
CA LEU A 147 -2.30 4.64 38.42
C LEU A 147 -1.38 4.83 37.20
N SER A 148 -0.29 4.04 37.13
CA SER A 148 0.62 4.08 35.99
C SER A 148 -0.06 3.67 34.69
N MET A 149 -0.94 2.66 34.73
CA MET A 149 -1.65 2.17 33.56
C MET A 149 -2.71 3.17 33.10
N VAL A 150 -3.43 3.81 34.02
CA VAL A 150 -4.36 4.92 33.70
C VAL A 150 -3.62 6.09 33.07
N SER A 151 -2.45 6.46 33.62
CA SER A 151 -1.61 7.50 33.02
C SER A 151 -1.15 7.15 31.61
N GLN A 152 -0.78 5.88 31.36
CA GLN A 152 -0.39 5.41 30.03
C GLN A 152 -1.55 5.44 29.04
N VAL A 153 -2.75 5.04 29.47
CA VAL A 153 -3.96 5.11 28.64
C VAL A 153 -4.26 6.55 28.27
N ASN A 154 -4.25 7.47 29.24
CA ASN A 154 -4.50 8.89 28.97
C ASN A 154 -3.45 9.47 28.01
N GLN A 155 -2.16 9.17 28.22
CA GLN A 155 -1.10 9.61 27.30
C GLN A 155 -1.32 9.10 25.87
N LYS A 156 -1.69 7.82 25.71
CA LYS A 156 -1.98 7.26 24.38
C LYS A 156 -3.24 7.87 23.76
N SER A 157 -4.27 8.14 24.56
CA SER A 157 -5.48 8.83 24.11
C SER A 157 -5.16 10.24 23.62
N ASP A 158 -4.37 11.00 24.38
CA ASP A 158 -3.94 12.35 23.98
C ASP A 158 -3.10 12.32 22.69
N GLN A 159 -2.19 11.35 22.56
CA GLN A 159 -1.42 11.14 21.34
C GLN A 159 -2.31 10.82 20.14
N LEU A 160 -3.26 9.91 20.31
CA LEU A 160 -4.20 9.53 19.25
C LEU A 160 -5.09 10.71 18.83
N GLU A 161 -5.51 11.55 19.78
CA GLU A 161 -6.27 12.75 19.47
C GLU A 161 -5.43 13.76 18.68
N GLN A 162 -4.15 13.92 19.02
CA GLN A 162 -3.23 14.76 18.26
C GLN A 162 -3.02 14.23 16.83
N GLU A 163 -2.78 12.93 16.67
CA GLU A 163 -2.66 12.30 15.36
C GLU A 163 -3.94 12.46 14.53
N TYR A 164 -5.11 12.27 15.15
CA TYR A 164 -6.39 12.46 14.47
C TYR A 164 -6.59 13.91 13.99
N ARG A 165 -6.25 14.90 14.83
CA ARG A 165 -6.28 16.33 14.45
C ARG A 165 -5.32 16.64 13.32
N GLN A 166 -4.11 16.07 13.34
CA GLN A 166 -3.16 16.20 12.25
C GLN A 166 -3.74 15.61 10.96
N LEU A 167 -4.31 14.41 11.01
CA LEU A 167 -4.86 13.73 9.85
C LEU A 167 -6.01 14.53 9.23
N LEU A 168 -6.90 15.10 10.06
CA LEU A 168 -7.94 16.03 9.59
C LEU A 168 -7.34 17.26 8.89
N SER A 169 -6.32 17.90 9.49
CA SER A 169 -5.68 19.06 8.86
C SER A 169 -4.99 18.71 7.53
N LEU A 170 -4.42 17.50 7.41
CA LEU A 170 -3.85 17.03 6.15
C LEU A 170 -4.95 16.85 5.10
N VAL A 171 -6.11 16.28 5.46
CA VAL A 171 -7.24 16.16 4.54
C VAL A 171 -7.68 17.55 4.04
N ASP A 172 -7.86 18.51 4.94
CA ASP A 172 -8.26 19.87 4.58
C ASP A 172 -7.24 20.53 3.62
N THR A 173 -5.94 20.45 3.95
CA THR A 173 -4.89 21.01 3.08
C THR A 173 -4.81 20.32 1.71
N THR A 174 -5.03 19.00 1.64
CA THR A 174 -5.08 18.30 0.34
C THR A 174 -6.28 18.71 -0.49
N GLN A 175 -7.42 18.99 0.14
CA GLN A 175 -8.60 19.49 -0.55
C GLN A 175 -8.37 20.91 -1.07
N GLU A 176 -7.81 21.81 -0.26
CA GLU A 176 -7.45 23.16 -0.68
C GLU A 176 -6.45 23.16 -1.84
N ALA A 177 -5.40 22.33 -1.76
CA ALA A 177 -4.41 22.19 -2.83
C ALA A 177 -5.04 21.67 -4.13
N ARG A 178 -6.01 20.75 -4.03
CA ARG A 178 -6.75 20.24 -5.19
C ARG A 178 -7.61 21.32 -5.83
N GLU A 179 -8.32 22.11 -5.04
CA GLU A 179 -9.09 23.24 -5.54
C GLU A 179 -8.20 24.31 -6.19
N GLN A 180 -7.03 24.59 -5.61
CA GLN A 180 -6.06 25.49 -6.21
C GLN A 180 -5.55 24.97 -7.56
N LEU A 181 -5.23 23.67 -7.65
CA LEU A 181 -4.83 23.04 -8.90
C LEU A 181 -5.93 23.14 -9.95
N GLU A 182 -7.18 22.89 -9.57
CA GLU A 182 -8.32 23.01 -10.48
C GLU A 182 -8.48 24.45 -10.99
N ARG A 183 -8.32 25.46 -10.13
CA ARG A 183 -8.31 26.87 -10.55
C ARG A 183 -7.16 27.20 -11.50
N VAL A 184 -5.95 26.74 -11.20
CA VAL A 184 -4.78 26.97 -12.06
C VAL A 184 -4.95 26.28 -13.41
N VAL A 185 -5.48 25.07 -13.45
CA VAL A 185 -5.80 24.34 -14.69
C VAL A 185 -6.89 25.06 -15.49
N ALA A 186 -7.92 25.59 -14.82
CA ALA A 186 -8.96 26.38 -15.47
C ALA A 186 -8.39 27.68 -16.07
N GLN A 187 -7.52 28.38 -15.35
CA GLN A 187 -6.80 29.56 -15.84
C GLN A 187 -5.86 29.22 -16.99
N SER A 188 -5.10 28.12 -16.90
CA SER A 188 -4.22 27.70 -17.99
C SER A 188 -5.00 27.32 -19.24
N ARG A 189 -6.21 26.75 -19.10
CA ARG A 189 -7.10 26.47 -20.23
C ARG A 189 -7.62 27.76 -20.86
N GLN A 190 -8.02 28.77 -20.08
CA GLN A 190 -8.44 30.07 -20.61
C GLN A 190 -7.32 30.82 -21.32
N VAL A 191 -6.07 30.70 -20.84
CA VAL A 191 -4.89 31.33 -21.46
C VAL A 191 -4.36 30.51 -22.65
N SER A 192 -4.54 29.19 -22.62
CA SER A 192 -4.11 28.28 -23.70
C SER A 192 -5.20 28.01 -24.74
N GLU A 193 -6.42 28.51 -24.56
CA GLU A 193 -7.34 28.70 -25.68
C GLU A 193 -6.58 29.56 -26.69
N PRO A 194 -6.18 29.00 -27.84
CA PRO A 194 -5.46 29.77 -28.83
C PRO A 194 -6.39 30.93 -29.18
N GLN A 195 -5.97 32.18 -28.93
CA GLN A 195 -6.57 33.29 -29.64
C GLN A 195 -6.56 32.86 -31.10
N GLU A 196 -7.75 32.62 -31.66
CA GLU A 196 -7.94 32.19 -33.03
C GLU A 196 -7.41 33.32 -33.92
N GLN A 197 -6.09 33.35 -34.11
CA GLN A 197 -5.52 33.89 -35.31
C GLN A 197 -6.08 33.00 -36.39
N ILE A 198 -7.12 33.51 -37.05
CA ILE A 198 -7.72 32.95 -38.25
C ILE A 198 -6.59 32.79 -39.28
N LYS A 199 -5.85 31.70 -39.18
CA LYS A 199 -5.03 31.18 -40.25
C LYS A 199 -6.02 30.44 -41.11
N GLU A 200 -6.27 30.97 -42.31
CA GLU A 200 -7.05 30.28 -43.33
C GLU A 200 -6.60 28.82 -43.41
N LEU A 201 -7.41 27.93 -42.85
CA LEU A 201 -7.21 26.51 -42.99
C LEU A 201 -7.60 26.21 -44.44
N LYS A 202 -6.61 26.12 -45.33
CA LYS A 202 -6.83 25.60 -46.68
C LYS A 202 -7.26 24.15 -46.52
N HIS A 203 -8.57 23.92 -46.43
CA HIS A 203 -9.12 22.58 -46.42
C HIS A 203 -8.72 21.93 -47.75
N ARG A 204 -7.95 20.85 -47.67
CA ARG A 204 -7.91 19.85 -48.72
C ARG A 204 -8.58 18.64 -48.12
N LEU A 205 -9.48 18.02 -48.89
CA LEU A 205 -10.18 16.80 -48.53
C LEU A 205 -9.19 15.85 -47.85
N THR A 206 -9.52 15.38 -46.65
CA THR A 206 -8.75 14.36 -45.94
C THR A 206 -8.66 13.11 -46.84
N PRO A 207 -7.48 12.78 -47.36
CA PRO A 207 -7.31 11.58 -48.17
C PRO A 207 -7.53 10.35 -47.28
N VAL A 208 -8.29 9.40 -47.80
CA VAL A 208 -8.56 8.13 -47.13
C VAL A 208 -7.28 7.31 -47.19
N SER A 209 -6.78 6.88 -46.02
CA SER A 209 -5.61 5.99 -45.93
C SER A 209 -5.84 4.73 -46.76
N GLN A 210 -5.16 4.60 -47.89
CA GLN A 210 -5.16 3.38 -48.68
C GLN A 210 -4.01 2.48 -48.19
N LEU A 211 -4.31 1.19 -47.99
CA LEU A 211 -3.29 0.20 -47.67
C LEU A 211 -2.31 0.10 -48.85
N VAL A 212 -1.06 0.49 -48.61
CA VAL A 212 -0.04 0.55 -49.64
C VAL A 212 0.30 -0.87 -50.08
N THR A 213 0.09 -1.13 -51.37
CA THR A 213 0.38 -2.43 -51.99
C THR A 213 1.73 -2.40 -52.72
N ASP A 214 2.28 -1.20 -52.96
CA ASP A 214 3.48 -0.94 -53.77
C ASP A 214 4.74 -0.61 -52.96
N LYS A 215 5.87 -0.50 -53.66
CA LYS A 215 7.23 -0.30 -53.11
C LYS A 215 7.27 0.92 -52.18
N GLU A 216 7.55 0.69 -50.89
CA GLU A 216 7.77 1.76 -49.91
C GLU A 216 9.22 2.23 -49.94
N TRP A 217 9.43 3.54 -49.80
CA TRP A 217 10.76 4.13 -49.66
C TRP A 217 10.87 4.84 -48.32
N HIS A 218 11.95 4.54 -47.61
CA HIS A 218 12.05 4.87 -46.19
C HIS A 218 13.05 5.99 -45.96
N PHE A 219 12.68 6.94 -45.11
CA PHE A 219 13.53 8.05 -44.70
C PHE A 219 13.54 8.15 -43.19
N LEU A 220 14.70 8.44 -42.61
CA LEU A 220 14.87 8.66 -41.18
C LEU A 220 15.08 10.16 -40.93
N LEU A 221 14.26 10.70 -40.02
CA LEU A 221 14.36 12.07 -39.53
C LEU A 221 14.83 12.05 -38.08
N SER A 222 16.08 12.45 -37.88
CA SER A 222 16.76 12.52 -36.59
C SER A 222 17.61 13.79 -36.55
N GLU A 223 17.71 14.44 -35.39
CA GLU A 223 18.54 15.63 -35.18
C GLU A 223 18.23 16.76 -36.17
N ASN A 224 16.96 16.90 -36.55
CA ASN A 224 16.49 17.85 -37.56
C ASN A 224 17.17 17.68 -38.93
N ARG A 225 17.53 16.43 -39.27
CA ARG A 225 18.14 16.05 -40.54
C ARG A 225 17.41 14.86 -41.15
N VAL A 226 17.29 14.83 -42.47
CA VAL A 226 16.73 13.72 -43.25
C VAL A 226 17.84 12.85 -43.81
N SER A 227 17.62 11.54 -43.83
CA SER A 227 18.53 10.58 -44.45
C SER A 227 17.72 9.44 -45.08
N TYR A 228 18.17 8.98 -46.25
CA TYR A 228 17.53 7.86 -46.94
C TYR A 228 17.93 6.53 -46.30
N VAL A 229 16.97 5.66 -46.01
CA VAL A 229 17.18 4.35 -45.39
C VAL A 229 16.96 3.25 -46.43
N PRO A 230 18.01 2.52 -46.85
CA PRO A 230 17.92 1.50 -47.89
C PRO A 230 17.36 0.17 -47.36
N ILE A 231 16.12 0.19 -46.85
CA ILE A 231 15.48 -1.01 -46.27
C ILE A 231 15.28 -2.09 -47.33
N ASN A 232 14.91 -1.72 -48.55
CA ASN A 232 14.64 -2.68 -49.62
C ASN A 232 15.91 -3.43 -50.05
N GLU A 233 17.02 -2.72 -50.17
CA GLU A 233 18.34 -3.27 -50.50
C GLU A 233 18.83 -4.19 -49.37
N LEU A 234 18.68 -3.76 -48.11
CA LEU A 234 19.03 -4.57 -46.94
C LEU A 234 18.20 -5.85 -46.88
N LEU A 235 16.89 -5.78 -47.14
CA LEU A 235 16.01 -6.95 -47.18
C LEU A 235 16.33 -7.89 -48.34
N MET A 236 16.72 -7.36 -49.50
CA MET A 236 17.12 -8.16 -50.66
C MET A 236 18.40 -8.95 -50.38
N GLU A 237 19.41 -8.30 -49.79
CA GLU A 237 20.65 -8.94 -49.36
C GLU A 237 20.40 -9.95 -48.23
N LEU A 238 19.55 -9.62 -47.24
CA LEU A 238 19.14 -10.55 -46.20
C LEU A 238 18.51 -11.81 -46.82
N LYS A 239 17.58 -11.65 -47.77
CA LYS A 239 16.93 -12.78 -48.45
C LYS A 239 17.97 -13.66 -49.16
N ASP A 240 18.94 -13.07 -49.85
CA ASP A 240 20.00 -13.80 -50.52
C ASP A 240 20.90 -14.56 -49.52
N GLN A 241 21.32 -13.92 -48.43
CA GLN A 241 22.11 -14.56 -47.37
C GLN A 241 21.36 -15.71 -46.69
N VAL A 242 20.06 -15.52 -46.43
CA VAL A 242 19.20 -16.57 -45.86
C VAL A 242 19.02 -17.74 -46.82
N MET A 243 18.86 -17.49 -48.12
CA MET A 243 18.74 -18.54 -49.14
C MET A 243 20.06 -19.31 -49.33
N LYS A 244 21.19 -18.62 -49.40
CA LYS A 244 22.52 -19.23 -49.56
C LYS A 244 22.91 -20.06 -48.34
N ARG A 245 22.61 -19.56 -47.15
CA ARG A 245 23.03 -20.23 -45.92
C ARG A 245 22.02 -21.27 -45.49
N GLY A 246 20.71 -21.13 -45.77
CA GLY A 246 19.54 -21.87 -45.22
C GLY A 246 19.67 -23.34 -44.84
N SER A 247 20.60 -24.11 -45.42
CA SER A 247 20.99 -25.44 -44.97
C SER A 247 21.51 -25.50 -43.52
N TRP A 248 22.13 -24.43 -43.00
CA TRP A 248 22.61 -24.31 -41.62
C TRP A 248 21.51 -24.21 -40.54
N LEU A 249 20.32 -23.67 -40.88
CA LEU A 249 19.13 -23.65 -40.02
C LEU A 249 18.45 -25.03 -39.90
N ALA A 250 18.89 -26.00 -40.70
CA ALA A 250 18.54 -27.39 -40.45
C ALA A 250 19.20 -27.91 -39.16
N LYS A 251 20.37 -27.36 -38.79
CA LYS A 251 21.17 -27.78 -37.63
C LYS A 251 20.89 -26.95 -36.36
N TYR A 252 20.63 -25.65 -36.51
CA TYR A 252 20.35 -24.72 -35.40
C TYR A 252 18.96 -24.09 -35.56
N ARG A 253 18.20 -24.00 -34.45
CA ARG A 253 16.81 -23.50 -34.46
C ARG A 253 16.67 -21.99 -34.71
N GLU A 254 17.71 -21.23 -34.40
CA GLU A 254 17.74 -19.76 -34.45
C GLU A 254 19.14 -19.27 -34.87
N HIS A 255 19.20 -18.08 -35.45
CA HIS A 255 20.45 -17.35 -35.63
C HIS A 255 20.30 -15.86 -35.81
N HIS A 256 21.36 -15.22 -35.37
CA HIS A 256 21.60 -13.80 -35.46
C HIS A 256 22.60 -13.56 -36.58
N GLY A 257 22.22 -12.72 -37.53
CA GLY A 257 23.11 -12.26 -38.59
C GLY A 257 23.09 -10.75 -38.69
N LYS A 258 24.05 -10.23 -39.46
CA LYS A 258 24.23 -8.80 -39.72
C LYS A 258 24.42 -8.59 -41.22
N VAL A 259 23.66 -7.66 -41.79
CA VAL A 259 23.74 -7.25 -43.20
C VAL A 259 24.13 -5.78 -43.28
N GLY A 260 24.97 -5.43 -44.26
CA GLY A 260 25.47 -4.08 -44.46
C GLY A 260 26.98 -3.96 -44.28
N PRO A 261 27.54 -2.74 -44.34
CA PRO A 261 26.81 -1.46 -44.41
C PRO A 261 26.33 -1.10 -45.84
N PHE A 262 25.06 -0.71 -45.98
CA PHE A 262 24.53 -0.10 -47.20
C PHE A 262 24.18 1.36 -46.94
N ARG A 263 24.82 2.28 -47.66
CA ARG A 263 24.71 3.74 -47.42
C ARG A 263 24.84 4.11 -45.93
N GLY A 264 25.73 3.40 -45.21
CA GLY A 264 25.99 3.53 -43.76
C GLY A 264 24.90 2.96 -42.83
N TYR A 265 23.93 2.22 -43.35
CA TYR A 265 22.96 1.48 -42.54
C TYR A 265 23.35 0.02 -42.41
N THR A 266 23.23 -0.50 -41.19
CA THR A 266 23.46 -1.89 -40.86
C THR A 266 22.16 -2.50 -40.34
N MET A 267 21.82 -3.70 -40.80
CA MET A 267 20.65 -4.45 -40.35
C MET A 267 21.09 -5.67 -39.54
N ASP A 268 20.70 -5.72 -38.28
CA ASP A 268 20.79 -6.89 -37.42
C ASP A 268 19.49 -7.69 -37.54
N TYR A 269 19.59 -9.01 -37.75
CA TYR A 269 18.41 -9.84 -37.99
C TYR A 269 18.46 -11.17 -37.26
N ILE A 270 17.27 -11.70 -36.96
CA ILE A 270 17.06 -13.00 -36.34
C ILE A 270 16.21 -13.85 -37.29
N VAL A 271 16.73 -15.02 -37.64
CA VAL A 271 16.01 -16.04 -38.43
C VAL A 271 15.72 -17.26 -37.58
N GLU A 272 14.50 -17.76 -37.69
CA GLU A 272 14.05 -18.94 -36.97
C GLU A 272 13.44 -19.97 -37.91
N ARG A 273 13.41 -21.21 -37.43
CA ARG A 273 12.74 -22.30 -38.13
C ARG A 273 11.25 -22.30 -37.83
N GLN A 274 10.43 -21.95 -38.81
CA GLN A 274 8.98 -21.98 -38.70
C GLN A 274 8.42 -23.33 -39.21
N ALA A 275 7.51 -23.91 -38.45
CA ALA A 275 6.78 -25.11 -38.86
C ALA A 275 5.82 -24.76 -40.00
N LEU A 276 5.78 -25.58 -41.05
CA LEU A 276 4.85 -25.39 -42.16
C LEU A 276 3.41 -25.46 -41.64
N SER A 277 2.58 -24.52 -42.10
CA SER A 277 1.12 -24.56 -41.87
C SER A 277 0.52 -25.83 -42.49
N ALA A 278 -0.59 -26.32 -41.94
CA ALA A 278 -1.26 -27.54 -42.38
C ALA A 278 -1.60 -27.53 -43.90
N ILE A 279 -1.86 -26.35 -44.46
CA ILE A 279 -2.08 -26.13 -45.90
C ILE A 279 -0.79 -26.33 -46.72
N ASP A 280 0.33 -25.76 -46.28
CA ASP A 280 1.62 -25.89 -46.97
C ASP A 280 2.17 -27.35 -46.90
N GLN A 281 1.86 -28.09 -45.83
CA GLN A 281 2.19 -29.52 -45.72
C GLN A 281 1.44 -30.38 -46.75
N LEU A 282 0.21 -29.99 -47.09
CA LEU A 282 -0.61 -30.66 -48.10
C LEU A 282 -0.05 -30.41 -49.51
N SER A 283 0.34 -29.17 -49.83
CA SER A 283 0.89 -28.80 -51.14
C SER A 283 2.29 -29.39 -51.40
N ASN A 284 3.12 -29.57 -50.37
CA ASN A 284 4.48 -30.12 -50.50
C ASN A 284 4.56 -31.65 -50.33
N GLY A 285 3.44 -32.37 -50.40
CA GLY A 285 3.42 -33.83 -50.46
C GLY A 285 3.85 -34.53 -49.17
N GLY A 286 3.55 -33.96 -47.99
CA GLY A 286 3.67 -34.65 -46.70
C GLY A 286 5.11 -34.91 -46.20
N ARG A 287 6.14 -34.40 -46.88
CA ARG A 287 7.50 -34.38 -46.31
C ARG A 287 7.60 -33.22 -45.34
N GLY A 288 8.02 -33.51 -44.09
CA GLY A 288 8.20 -32.54 -43.00
C GLY A 288 9.26 -31.49 -43.32
N GLY A 289 8.93 -30.56 -44.21
CA GLY A 289 9.73 -29.40 -44.53
C GLY A 289 9.63 -28.36 -43.41
N PHE A 290 10.66 -27.54 -43.32
CA PHE A 290 10.65 -26.35 -42.48
C PHE A 290 10.79 -25.14 -43.40
N ARG A 291 10.08 -24.05 -43.07
CA ARG A 291 10.30 -22.75 -43.71
C ARG A 291 11.23 -21.95 -42.81
N VAL A 292 12.24 -21.33 -43.40
CA VAL A 292 13.06 -20.33 -42.70
C VAL A 292 12.30 -19.01 -42.77
N GLY A 293 11.93 -18.47 -41.63
CA GLY A 293 11.30 -17.16 -41.50
C GLY A 293 12.25 -16.19 -40.81
N VAL A 294 12.22 -14.93 -41.24
CA VAL A 294 12.84 -13.84 -40.47
C VAL A 294 11.86 -13.48 -39.36
N SER A 295 12.28 -13.51 -38.10
CA SER A 295 11.39 -13.19 -36.98
C SER A 295 11.42 -11.70 -36.67
N LYS A 296 12.62 -11.14 -36.64
CA LYS A 296 12.87 -9.75 -36.26
C LYS A 296 14.09 -9.22 -37.00
N TRP A 297 14.02 -7.96 -37.43
CA TRP A 297 15.18 -7.21 -37.91
C TRP A 297 15.17 -5.81 -37.31
N GLU A 298 16.35 -5.27 -37.07
CA GLU A 298 16.59 -3.93 -36.54
C GLU A 298 17.64 -3.25 -37.41
N ILE A 299 17.41 -1.99 -37.78
CA ILE A 299 18.31 -1.19 -38.60
C ILE A 299 18.92 -0.11 -37.71
N SER A 300 20.24 -0.08 -37.69
CA SER A 300 21.04 0.93 -37.02
C SER A 300 21.77 1.79 -38.04
N ARG A 301 21.81 3.09 -37.77
CA ARG A 301 22.59 4.08 -38.53
C ARG A 301 24.03 4.10 -38.01
N SER A 302 25.02 4.14 -38.89
CA SER A 302 26.42 4.42 -38.52
C SER A 302 26.65 5.91 -38.29
N ASP A 303 27.54 6.25 -37.35
CA ASP A 303 27.91 7.64 -37.02
C ASP A 303 28.53 8.41 -38.19
N ASP A 304 29.05 7.71 -39.21
CA ASP A 304 29.71 8.31 -40.38
C ASP A 304 28.74 8.96 -41.38
N ILE A 305 27.43 8.72 -41.28
CA ILE A 305 26.45 9.37 -42.15
C ILE A 305 26.03 10.69 -41.51
N ALA A 306 26.23 11.82 -42.19
CA ALA A 306 25.57 13.07 -41.86
C ALA A 306 24.25 13.18 -42.64
N GLY A 307 23.15 13.53 -41.96
CA GLY A 307 21.88 13.74 -42.64
C GLY A 307 21.80 15.14 -43.25
N GLU A 308 20.91 15.32 -44.22
CA GLU A 308 20.69 16.58 -44.90
C GLU A 308 19.74 17.48 -44.09
N ALA A 309 20.05 18.77 -43.97
CA ALA A 309 19.13 19.75 -43.39
C ALA A 309 17.99 20.07 -44.38
N LEU A 310 16.88 20.66 -43.90
CA LEU A 310 15.72 21.01 -44.74
C LEU A 310 16.10 21.78 -46.01
N GLU A 311 16.92 22.83 -45.86
CA GLU A 311 17.34 23.68 -46.98
C GLU A 311 18.12 22.90 -48.04
N GLN A 312 18.94 21.94 -47.61
CA GLN A 312 19.69 21.08 -48.50
C GLN A 312 18.79 20.04 -49.17
N ALA A 313 17.91 19.37 -48.40
CA ALA A 313 16.98 18.36 -48.90
C ALA A 313 16.01 18.90 -49.98
N MET A 314 15.74 20.21 -49.98
CA MET A 314 14.91 20.86 -51.01
C MET A 314 15.68 21.18 -52.31
N GLN A 315 17.01 21.03 -52.32
CA GLN A 315 17.81 21.26 -53.52
C GLN A 315 17.74 20.04 -54.46
N GLN A 316 17.80 20.29 -55.78
CA GLN A 316 17.69 19.26 -56.81
C GLN A 316 18.85 18.24 -56.81
N ASN A 317 19.97 18.57 -56.16
CA ASN A 317 21.15 17.71 -56.04
C ASN A 317 21.20 16.93 -54.71
N SER A 318 20.21 17.07 -53.83
CA SER A 318 20.18 16.39 -52.54
C SER A 318 19.99 14.89 -52.67
N GLU A 319 20.51 14.12 -51.71
CA GLU A 319 20.25 12.67 -51.64
C GLU A 319 18.76 12.40 -51.51
N PHE A 320 18.03 13.24 -50.76
CA PHE A 320 16.57 13.16 -50.65
C PHE A 320 15.87 13.31 -52.00
N PHE A 321 16.20 14.36 -52.77
CA PHE A 321 15.57 14.60 -54.07
C PHE A 321 15.96 13.55 -55.11
N GLN A 322 17.21 13.10 -55.11
CA GLN A 322 17.67 12.01 -55.98
C GLN A 322 16.94 10.70 -55.67
N ALA A 323 16.84 10.34 -54.38
CA ALA A 323 16.07 9.18 -53.95
C ALA A 323 14.62 9.30 -54.42
N ILE A 324 13.97 10.45 -54.23
CA ILE A 324 12.57 10.62 -54.66
C ILE A 324 12.37 10.56 -56.17
N THR A 325 13.33 11.06 -56.95
CA THR A 325 13.26 11.04 -58.41
C THR A 325 13.41 9.62 -58.98
N GLU A 326 14.22 8.77 -58.35
CA GLU A 326 14.45 7.38 -58.74
C GLU A 326 13.19 6.49 -58.59
N ILE A 327 12.28 6.90 -57.70
CA ILE A 327 11.14 6.10 -57.22
C ILE A 327 9.96 6.00 -58.20
N GLY A 328 9.84 6.97 -59.10
CA GLY A 328 8.66 7.13 -59.97
C GLY A 328 7.40 7.58 -59.23
N THR A 329 6.51 8.26 -59.95
CA THR A 329 5.23 8.77 -59.42
C THR A 329 4.25 7.61 -59.19
N GLY A 330 4.09 7.16 -57.95
CA GLY A 330 3.20 6.05 -57.58
C GLY A 330 3.61 5.28 -56.32
N SER A 331 4.84 5.45 -55.85
CA SER A 331 5.32 4.84 -54.61
C SER A 331 5.01 5.69 -53.38
N THR A 332 4.96 5.06 -52.21
CA THR A 332 4.75 5.75 -50.93
C THR A 332 6.09 6.06 -50.25
N LEU A 333 6.24 7.29 -49.76
CA LEU A 333 7.37 7.72 -48.95
C LEU A 333 7.02 7.55 -47.47
N THR A 334 7.73 6.67 -46.77
CA THR A 334 7.55 6.41 -45.33
C THR A 334 8.64 7.13 -44.54
N PHE A 335 8.24 8.09 -43.72
CA PHE A 335 9.13 8.83 -42.84
C PHE A 335 9.09 8.28 -41.42
N TRP A 336 10.24 7.84 -40.92
CA TRP A 336 10.46 7.52 -39.52
C TRP A 336 10.91 8.78 -38.79
N VAL A 337 10.09 9.26 -37.85
CA VAL A 337 10.26 10.61 -37.29
C VAL A 337 10.53 10.53 -35.79
N TYR A 338 11.71 10.95 -35.36
CA TYR A 338 11.98 11.17 -33.92
C TYR A 338 11.34 12.48 -33.43
N PRO A 339 11.13 12.64 -32.12
CA PRO A 339 10.37 13.77 -31.59
C PRO A 339 11.01 15.14 -31.81
N ASP A 340 12.32 15.19 -32.09
CA ASP A 340 13.07 16.40 -32.39
C ASP A 340 12.84 16.94 -33.82
N SER A 341 12.25 16.14 -34.72
CA SER A 341 12.25 16.39 -36.16
C SER A 341 10.83 16.49 -36.77
N PHE A 342 9.80 16.73 -35.95
CA PHE A 342 8.41 16.85 -36.43
C PHE A 342 8.16 18.06 -37.35
N GLU A 343 8.81 19.19 -37.10
CA GLU A 343 8.67 20.38 -37.97
C GLU A 343 9.31 20.15 -39.34
N LEU A 344 10.45 19.46 -39.38
CA LEU A 344 11.10 19.01 -40.60
C LEU A 344 10.17 18.07 -41.38
N TYR A 345 9.57 17.10 -40.71
CA TYR A 345 8.62 16.16 -41.32
C TYR A 345 7.46 16.89 -42.00
N ARG A 346 6.83 17.87 -41.34
CA ARG A 346 5.72 18.63 -41.93
C ARG A 346 6.12 19.42 -43.18
N SER A 347 7.34 19.95 -43.19
CA SER A 347 7.88 20.69 -44.33
C SER A 347 8.15 19.76 -45.52
N LEU A 348 8.78 18.61 -45.26
CA LEU A 348 9.05 17.59 -46.27
C LEU A 348 7.77 16.92 -46.78
N GLN A 349 6.79 16.66 -45.92
CA GLN A 349 5.48 16.12 -46.30
C GLN A 349 4.76 17.07 -47.28
N LYS A 350 4.73 18.37 -46.98
CA LYS A 350 4.14 19.38 -47.89
C LYS A 350 4.85 19.39 -49.24
N HIS A 351 6.18 19.29 -49.24
CA HIS A 351 6.97 19.25 -50.46
C HIS A 351 6.70 17.98 -51.29
N ALA A 352 6.73 16.80 -50.66
CA ALA A 352 6.44 15.53 -51.31
C ALA A 352 5.00 15.47 -51.88
N HIS A 353 4.01 16.00 -51.16
CA HIS A 353 2.63 16.10 -51.66
C HIS A 353 2.52 17.03 -52.87
N SER A 354 3.30 18.12 -52.90
CA SER A 354 3.33 19.03 -54.05
C SER A 354 3.89 18.38 -55.32
N LEU A 355 4.74 17.36 -55.15
CA LEU A 355 5.28 16.54 -56.23
C LEU A 355 4.40 15.32 -56.58
N GLY A 356 3.29 15.11 -55.87
CA GLY A 356 2.33 14.05 -56.13
C GLY A 356 2.66 12.68 -55.50
N TYR A 357 3.59 12.62 -54.54
CA TYR A 357 3.88 11.39 -53.79
C TYR A 357 2.91 11.20 -52.62
N GLN A 358 2.57 9.94 -52.34
CA GLN A 358 1.87 9.57 -51.11
C GLN A 358 2.86 9.52 -49.95
N VAL A 359 2.48 10.05 -48.79
CA VAL A 359 3.39 10.14 -47.63
C VAL A 359 2.78 9.44 -46.42
N ALA A 360 3.58 8.58 -45.79
CA ALA A 360 3.28 7.95 -44.51
C ALA A 360 4.24 8.47 -43.43
N GLY A 361 3.73 8.79 -42.24
CA GLY A 361 4.53 9.16 -41.08
C GLY A 361 4.49 8.07 -40.01
N ARG A 362 5.65 7.66 -39.50
CA ARG A 362 5.80 6.71 -38.39
C ARG A 362 6.63 7.36 -37.28
N PRO A 363 5.99 7.89 -36.22
CA PRO A 363 6.73 8.47 -35.11
C PRO A 363 7.44 7.39 -34.31
N LEU A 364 8.71 7.60 -33.98
CA LEU A 364 9.53 6.72 -33.17
C LEU A 364 9.90 7.40 -31.83
N PRO A 365 9.88 6.68 -30.69
CA PRO A 365 10.45 7.19 -29.44
C PRO A 365 11.96 7.39 -29.57
N PHE A 366 12.54 8.28 -28.75
CA PHE A 366 13.98 8.53 -28.74
C PHE A 366 14.80 7.24 -28.52
N GLY A 367 15.84 7.07 -29.33
CA GLY A 367 16.80 5.96 -29.22
C GLY A 367 16.27 4.59 -29.67
N VAL A 368 15.05 4.50 -30.18
CA VAL A 368 14.49 3.25 -30.68
C VAL A 368 14.87 3.05 -32.16
N PRO A 369 15.64 2.00 -32.51
CA PRO A 369 16.03 1.76 -33.90
C PRO A 369 14.83 1.41 -34.77
N ILE A 370 14.98 1.55 -36.08
CA ILE A 370 13.94 1.13 -37.03
C ILE A 370 13.89 -0.40 -36.99
N ALA A 371 12.78 -0.96 -36.55
CA ALA A 371 12.60 -2.41 -36.44
C ALA A 371 11.37 -2.88 -37.21
N GLY A 372 11.40 -4.13 -37.67
CA GLY A 372 10.27 -4.76 -38.32
C GLY A 372 10.25 -6.28 -38.15
N SER A 373 9.07 -6.86 -38.37
CA SER A 373 8.86 -8.29 -38.46
C SER A 373 7.96 -8.59 -39.68
N PRO A 374 8.04 -9.79 -40.28
CA PRO A 374 7.13 -10.18 -41.38
C PRO A 374 5.65 -10.25 -40.97
N ALA A 375 5.35 -10.30 -39.67
CA ALA A 375 4.00 -10.18 -39.11
C ALA A 375 3.65 -8.75 -38.65
N GLY A 376 4.51 -7.77 -38.94
CA GLY A 376 4.37 -6.39 -38.51
C GLY A 376 3.33 -5.59 -39.31
N THR A 377 3.03 -4.38 -38.84
CA THR A 377 2.07 -3.48 -39.49
C THR A 377 2.71 -2.75 -40.68
N ARG A 378 2.01 -2.71 -41.83
CA ARG A 378 2.39 -1.89 -42.99
C ARG A 378 2.12 -0.41 -42.74
N SER A 379 2.86 0.46 -43.42
CA SER A 379 2.67 1.91 -43.33
C SER A 379 1.37 2.31 -44.03
N ALA A 380 0.60 3.23 -43.43
CA ALA A 380 -0.59 3.81 -44.05
C ALA A 380 -0.23 5.17 -44.65
N GLY A 381 -0.27 5.27 -45.98
CA GLY A 381 -0.06 6.54 -46.69
C GLY A 381 -1.32 7.41 -46.64
N GLN A 382 -1.13 8.73 -46.55
CA GLN A 382 -2.19 9.74 -46.66
C GLN A 382 -1.88 10.70 -47.80
#